data_AF-A0A9K3NTW2-F1
#
_entry.id   AF-A0A9K3NTW2-F1
#
_cell.length_a   1.000
_cell.length_b   1.000
_cell.length_c   1.000
_cell.angle_alpha   90.00
_cell.angle_beta   90.00
_cell.angle_gamma   90.00
#
_symmetry.space_group_name_H-M   'P 1'
#
loop_
_entity.id
_entity.type
_entity.pdbx_description
1 polymer ?
#
loop_
_entity_poly.entity_id
_entity_poly.type
_entity_poly.pdbx_seq_one_letter_code
_entity_poly.pdbx_strand_id
1 'polypeptide(L)'
;MLFFFYRWKYDGPSDSFKALVDMAAVHSSCRLCIFLATRIREKEESALSPKRPCKCERGSETVYHIYVRERGRFEMESVFLKSGNLTMEALETAVLLKFKYLDHEPIWRNERPESIRGDKNVLKVYKIYPVGLTQRQALYTFSFKTSTAFKSHVKSNPCAKFEVVFV
;
A
#
# COMPACT_ATOMS: atom_id res chain seq x y z
N MET A 1 1.48 -20.82 29.26
CA MET A 1 0.66 -20.55 28.05
C MET A 1 -0.70 -19.88 28.40
N LEU A 2 -0.81 -19.12 29.50
CA LEU A 2 -2.05 -18.43 29.90
C LEU A 2 -1.93 -16.88 29.93
N PHE A 3 -0.74 -16.33 29.70
CA PHE A 3 -0.50 -14.88 29.76
C PHE A 3 -0.92 -14.11 28.50
N PHE A 4 -1.04 -14.76 27.33
CA PHE A 4 -1.44 -14.07 26.09
C PHE A 4 -2.92 -13.72 26.03
N PHE A 5 -3.79 -14.48 26.70
CA PHE A 5 -5.24 -14.30 26.59
C PHE A 5 -5.76 -13.05 27.34
N TYR A 6 -5.09 -12.65 28.43
CA TYR A 6 -5.46 -11.44 29.16
C TYR A 6 -4.98 -10.16 28.47
N ARG A 7 -3.83 -10.21 27.79
CA ARG A 7 -3.20 -9.04 27.18
C ARG A 7 -4.04 -8.45 26.04
N TRP A 8 -4.75 -9.27 25.27
CA TRP A 8 -5.64 -8.79 24.20
C TRP A 8 -6.83 -7.95 24.71
N LYS A 9 -7.22 -8.12 25.99
CA LYS A 9 -8.34 -7.37 26.60
C LYS A 9 -7.93 -5.95 26.97
N TYR A 10 -6.63 -5.72 27.19
CA TYR A 10 -6.08 -4.42 27.59
C TYR A 10 -5.37 -3.71 26.43
N ASP A 11 -4.53 -4.41 25.67
CA ASP A 11 -3.74 -3.83 24.56
C ASP A 11 -4.52 -3.79 23.23
N GLY A 12 -5.67 -4.47 23.16
CA GLY A 12 -6.48 -4.61 21.95
C GLY A 12 -5.92 -5.62 20.94
N PRO A 13 -6.57 -5.76 19.76
CA PRO A 13 -6.14 -6.69 18.73
C PRO A 13 -4.82 -6.26 18.07
N SER A 14 -3.98 -7.23 17.69
CA SER A 14 -2.73 -6.96 16.98
C SER A 14 -2.98 -6.35 15.59
N ASP A 15 -2.04 -5.54 15.10
CA ASP A 15 -2.16 -4.93 13.76
C ASP A 15 -2.22 -5.98 12.65
N SER A 16 -1.55 -7.13 12.82
CA SER A 16 -1.67 -8.27 11.92
C SER A 16 -3.08 -8.86 11.87
N PHE A 17 -3.77 -8.90 13.02
CA PHE A 17 -5.15 -9.37 13.10
C PHE A 17 -6.11 -8.35 12.50
N LYS A 18 -5.93 -7.06 12.82
CA LYS A 18 -6.70 -5.96 12.21
C LYS A 18 -6.60 -5.99 10.69
N ALA A 19 -5.38 -6.02 10.15
CA ALA A 19 -5.14 -6.12 8.71
C ALA A 19 -5.77 -7.37 8.06
N LEU A 20 -5.92 -8.47 8.83
CA LEU A 20 -6.61 -9.68 8.38
C LEU A 20 -8.13 -9.48 8.39
N VAL A 21 -8.70 -8.92 9.45
CA VAL A 21 -10.15 -8.66 9.54
C VAL A 21 -10.60 -7.67 8.46
N ASP A 22 -9.82 -6.61 8.22
CA ASP A 22 -10.09 -5.57 7.22
C ASP A 22 -10.22 -6.08 5.80
N MET A 23 -9.71 -7.29 5.53
CA MET A 23 -9.86 -7.90 4.23
C MET A 23 -11.35 -8.10 3.93
N ALA A 24 -12.13 -8.52 4.93
CA ALA A 24 -13.57 -8.74 4.78
C ALA A 24 -14.33 -7.46 4.40
N ALA A 25 -13.74 -6.28 4.61
CA ALA A 25 -14.35 -5.01 4.23
C ALA A 25 -14.62 -4.87 2.72
N VAL A 26 -13.91 -5.64 1.89
CA VAL A 26 -14.20 -5.71 0.45
C VAL A 26 -14.76 -7.07 0.10
N HIS A 27 -16.00 -7.07 -0.38
CA HIS A 27 -16.71 -8.26 -0.85
C HIS A 27 -15.90 -9.00 -1.93
N SER A 28 -15.97 -10.33 -1.95
CA SER A 28 -15.21 -11.20 -2.86
C SER A 28 -15.37 -10.79 -4.33
N SER A 29 -16.60 -10.46 -4.75
CA SER A 29 -16.90 -9.96 -6.09
C SER A 29 -16.14 -8.67 -6.42
N CYS A 30 -16.10 -7.71 -5.50
CA CYS A 30 -15.37 -6.46 -5.69
C CYS A 30 -13.86 -6.69 -5.82
N ARG A 31 -13.30 -7.65 -5.07
CA ARG A 31 -11.88 -8.03 -5.21
C ARG A 31 -11.56 -8.56 -6.60
N LEU A 32 -12.44 -9.40 -7.16
CA LEU A 32 -12.28 -9.91 -8.52
C LEU A 32 -12.38 -8.77 -9.54
N CYS A 33 -13.35 -7.86 -9.40
CA CYS A 33 -13.49 -6.70 -10.28
C CYS A 33 -12.22 -5.84 -10.28
N ILE A 34 -11.65 -5.54 -9.11
CA ILE A 34 -10.40 -4.75 -9.01
C ILE A 34 -9.23 -5.46 -9.68
N PHE A 35 -9.13 -6.78 -9.50
CA PHE A 35 -8.10 -7.58 -10.16
C PHE A 35 -8.23 -7.53 -11.69
N LEU A 36 -9.43 -7.77 -12.22
CA LEU A 36 -9.70 -7.73 -13.66
C LEU A 36 -9.45 -6.32 -14.23
N ALA A 37 -9.95 -5.28 -13.57
CA ALA A 37 -9.75 -3.90 -13.97
C ALA A 37 -8.25 -3.54 -13.97
N THR A 38 -7.48 -4.03 -12.99
CA THR A 38 -6.02 -3.83 -12.95
C THR A 38 -5.34 -4.47 -14.15
N ARG A 39 -5.72 -5.71 -14.51
CA ARG A 39 -5.16 -6.41 -15.69
C ARG A 39 -5.50 -5.71 -17.01
N ILE A 40 -6.73 -5.20 -17.13
CA ILE A 40 -7.15 -4.42 -18.30
C ILE A 40 -6.31 -3.14 -18.40
N ARG A 41 -6.17 -2.38 -17.30
CA ARG A 41 -5.36 -1.16 -17.26
C ARG A 41 -3.90 -1.42 -17.63
N GLU A 42 -3.29 -2.49 -17.11
CA GLU A 42 -1.92 -2.89 -17.47
C GLU A 42 -1.79 -3.16 -18.97
N LYS A 43 -2.77 -3.84 -19.57
CA LYS A 43 -2.80 -4.11 -21.02
C LYS A 43 -2.94 -2.83 -21.83
N GLU A 44 -3.83 -1.92 -21.44
CA GLU A 44 -4.02 -0.63 -22.10
C GLU A 44 -2.76 0.24 -22.03
N GLU A 45 -2.15 0.38 -20.85
CA GLU A 45 -0.91 1.13 -20.65
C GLU A 45 0.27 0.51 -21.41
N SER A 46 0.28 -0.81 -21.60
CA SER A 46 1.31 -1.49 -22.39
C SER A 46 1.18 -1.18 -23.89
N ALA A 47 -0.05 -0.98 -24.38
CA ALA A 47 -0.36 -0.71 -25.77
C ALA A 47 -0.23 0.77 -26.16
N LEU A 48 -0.37 1.69 -25.19
CA LEU A 48 -0.29 3.14 -25.42
C LEU A 48 1.17 3.62 -25.54
N SER A 49 1.45 4.32 -26.65
CA SER A 49 2.66 5.14 -26.86
C SER A 49 2.22 6.56 -27.27
N PRO A 50 2.79 7.64 -26.70
CA PRO A 50 3.97 7.67 -25.83
C PRO A 50 3.65 7.43 -24.34
N LYS A 51 4.51 6.66 -23.67
CA LYS A 51 4.44 6.44 -22.22
C LYS A 51 4.88 7.70 -21.49
N ARG A 52 4.07 8.22 -20.56
CA ARG A 52 4.48 9.34 -19.69
C ARG A 52 5.78 8.98 -18.95
N PRO A 53 6.77 9.89 -18.85
CA PRO A 53 8.04 9.58 -18.20
C PRO A 53 7.82 9.37 -16.70
N CYS A 54 8.06 8.14 -16.24
CA CYS A 54 7.96 7.75 -14.83
C CYS A 54 9.19 8.14 -14.00
N LYS A 55 10.19 8.71 -14.66
CA LYS A 55 11.48 9.12 -14.10
C LYS A 55 11.78 10.50 -14.66
N CYS A 56 12.04 11.45 -13.78
CA CYS A 56 12.46 12.79 -14.15
C CYS A 56 13.87 13.03 -13.60
N GLU A 57 14.81 13.34 -14.47
CA GLU A 57 16.17 13.71 -14.08
C GLU A 57 16.28 15.23 -14.11
N ARG A 58 16.58 15.83 -12.95
CA ARG A 58 16.82 17.27 -12.82
C ARG A 58 18.23 17.46 -12.27
N GLY A 59 19.20 17.56 -13.18
CA GLY A 59 20.62 17.63 -12.82
C GLY A 59 21.12 16.32 -12.20
N SER A 60 21.59 16.37 -10.96
CA SER A 60 22.08 15.20 -10.21
C SER A 60 20.98 14.44 -9.45
N GLU A 61 19.77 15.00 -9.34
CA GLU A 61 18.64 14.35 -8.67
C GLU A 61 17.72 13.64 -9.66
N THR A 62 17.39 12.39 -9.37
CA THR A 62 16.34 11.65 -10.08
C THR A 62 15.11 11.58 -9.21
N VAL A 63 13.96 12.00 -9.74
CA VAL A 63 12.65 11.81 -9.13
C VAL A 63 11.96 10.62 -9.79
N TYR A 64 11.57 9.65 -8.97
CA TYR A 64 10.82 8.47 -9.35
C TYR A 64 9.34 8.70 -9.06
N HIS A 65 8.51 8.43 -10.07
CA HIS A 65 7.07 8.41 -9.93
C HIS A 65 6.62 6.99 -9.56
N ILE A 66 5.89 6.89 -8.45
CA ILE A 66 5.38 5.65 -7.87
C ILE A 66 3.87 5.78 -7.74
N TYR A 67 3.15 4.75 -8.17
CA TYR A 67 1.71 4.68 -7.96
C TYR A 67 1.41 3.86 -6.72
N VAL A 68 0.56 4.38 -5.84
CA VAL A 68 0.17 3.70 -4.60
C VAL A 68 -1.34 3.71 -4.47
N ARG A 69 -1.93 2.58 -4.12
CA ARG A 69 -3.36 2.52 -3.77
C ARG A 69 -3.58 1.76 -2.48
N GLU A 70 -4.67 2.09 -1.79
CA GLU A 70 -5.17 1.25 -0.72
C GLU A 70 -5.63 -0.10 -1.27
N ARG A 71 -5.28 -1.20 -0.60
CA ARG A 71 -5.80 -2.53 -0.95
C ARG A 71 -7.33 -2.51 -0.87
N GLY A 72 -7.98 -2.81 -1.99
CA GLY A 72 -9.45 -2.78 -2.07
C GLY A 72 -10.01 -1.56 -2.81
N ARG A 73 -9.17 -0.58 -3.16
CA ARG A 73 -9.52 0.48 -4.11
C ARG A 73 -8.91 0.20 -5.47
N PHE A 74 -9.55 0.75 -6.50
CA PHE A 74 -9.03 0.67 -7.86
C PHE A 74 -8.07 1.82 -8.19
N GLU A 75 -8.45 3.04 -7.79
CA GLU A 75 -7.71 4.27 -8.08
C GLU A 75 -6.32 4.29 -7.45
N MET A 76 -5.36 4.80 -8.21
CA MET A 76 -3.95 4.90 -7.85
C MET A 76 -3.56 6.35 -7.59
N GLU A 77 -2.88 6.59 -6.48
CA GLU A 77 -2.33 7.89 -6.13
C GLU A 77 -0.88 8.02 -6.56
N SER A 78 -0.54 9.19 -7.11
CA SER A 78 0.83 9.53 -7.49
C SER A 78 1.65 9.93 -6.26
N VAL A 79 2.74 9.21 -6.01
CA VAL A 79 3.74 9.51 -4.98
C VAL A 79 5.10 9.68 -5.65
N PHE A 80 5.85 10.70 -5.24
CA PHE A 80 7.16 11.01 -5.82
C PHE A 80 8.26 10.78 -4.79
N LEU A 81 9.28 10.02 -5.16
CA LEU A 81 10.47 9.80 -4.33
C LEU A 81 11.74 10.27 -5.04
N LYS A 82 12.63 10.92 -4.28
CA LYS A 82 13.94 11.35 -4.77
C LYS A 82 14.97 10.23 -4.66
N SER A 83 15.97 10.21 -5.55
CA SER A 83 17.06 9.23 -5.58
C SER A 83 17.83 9.10 -4.26
N GLY A 84 18.02 10.20 -3.53
CA GLY A 84 18.69 10.21 -2.23
C GLY A 84 17.93 9.45 -1.13
N ASN A 85 16.59 9.42 -1.21
CA ASN A 85 15.71 8.87 -0.17
C ASN A 85 14.90 7.66 -0.67
N LEU A 86 15.50 6.79 -1.49
CA LEU A 86 14.85 5.53 -1.90
C LEU A 86 14.93 4.48 -0.78
N THR A 87 14.16 4.68 0.29
CA THR A 87 13.99 3.72 1.40
C THR A 87 12.52 3.41 1.61
N MET A 88 12.23 2.29 2.29
CA MET A 88 10.86 1.92 2.65
C MET A 88 10.22 2.92 3.62
N GLU A 89 11.00 3.44 4.57
CA GLU A 89 10.55 4.46 5.52
C GLU A 89 10.16 5.77 4.81
N ALA A 90 10.94 6.17 3.80
CA ALA A 90 10.64 7.34 3.00
C ALA A 90 9.36 7.13 2.16
N LEU A 91 9.17 5.93 1.62
CA LEU A 91 7.92 5.58 0.92
C LEU A 91 6.73 5.62 1.87
N GLU A 92 6.85 5.02 3.06
CA GLU A 92 5.79 5.00 4.07
C GLU A 92 5.40 6.42 4.50
N THR A 93 6.39 7.26 4.78
CA THR A 93 6.16 8.67 5.14
C THR A 93 5.50 9.43 3.99
N ALA A 94 5.95 9.23 2.75
CA ALA A 94 5.38 9.89 1.59
C ALA A 94 3.93 9.44 1.32
N VAL A 95 3.63 8.15 1.50
CA VAL A 95 2.27 7.61 1.42
C VAL A 95 1.39 8.21 2.51
N LEU A 96 1.84 8.21 3.77
CA LEU A 96 1.08 8.80 4.87
C LEU A 96 0.77 10.28 4.63
N LEU A 97 1.75 11.06 4.18
CA LEU A 97 1.56 12.48 3.87
C LEU A 97 0.55 12.68 2.72
N LYS A 98 0.66 11.90 1.65
CA LYS A 98 -0.24 12.00 0.49
C LYS A 98 -1.67 11.63 0.85
N PHE A 99 -1.87 10.52 1.57
CA PHE A 99 -3.19 10.06 1.96
C PHE A 99 -3.83 10.95 3.04
N LYS A 100 -3.02 11.52 3.95
CA LYS A 100 -3.49 12.53 4.91
C LYS A 100 -3.92 13.83 4.23
N TYR A 101 -3.18 14.28 3.21
CA TYR A 101 -3.53 15.47 2.43
C TYR A 101 -4.86 15.32 1.68
N LEU A 102 -5.15 14.09 1.21
CA LEU A 102 -6.40 13.76 0.52
C LEU A 102 -7.58 13.53 1.46
N ASP A 103 -7.40 13.68 2.78
CA ASP A 103 -8.37 13.31 3.81
C ASP A 103 -8.92 11.88 3.59
N HIS A 104 -8.01 10.95 3.28
CA HIS A 104 -8.39 9.61 2.86
C HIS A 104 -9.00 8.80 4.00
N GLU A 105 -10.18 8.24 3.75
CA GLU A 105 -10.84 7.32 4.66
C GLU A 105 -10.61 5.84 4.24
N PRO A 106 -9.93 5.03 5.09
CA PRO A 106 -9.72 3.61 4.80
C PRO A 106 -11.04 2.86 4.66
N ILE A 107 -11.08 1.89 3.75
CA ILE A 107 -12.31 1.13 3.44
C ILE A 107 -12.84 0.42 4.70
N TRP A 108 -11.94 -0.14 5.50
CA TRP A 108 -12.29 -0.89 6.70
C TRP A 108 -12.89 -0.02 7.80
N ARG A 109 -12.80 1.32 7.72
CA ARG A 109 -13.28 2.18 8.80
C ARG A 109 -14.77 1.96 9.06
N ASN A 110 -15.58 1.95 8.02
CA ASN A 110 -17.04 1.77 8.15
C ASN A 110 -17.42 0.36 8.61
N GLU A 111 -16.62 -0.64 8.26
CA GLU A 111 -16.85 -2.06 8.55
C GLU A 111 -16.39 -2.46 9.95
N ARG A 112 -15.38 -1.79 10.49
CA ARG A 112 -14.88 -2.06 11.84
C ARG A 112 -15.86 -1.57 12.91
N PRO A 113 -16.14 -2.37 13.95
CA PRO A 113 -16.85 -1.89 15.13
C PRO A 113 -16.09 -0.76 15.81
N GLU A 114 -16.83 0.17 16.42
CA GLU A 114 -16.29 1.40 17.02
C GLU A 114 -15.20 1.13 18.06
N SER A 115 -15.28 0.02 18.78
CA SER A 115 -14.31 -0.40 19.81
C SER A 115 -12.89 -0.66 19.27
N ILE A 116 -12.72 -0.90 17.96
CA ILE A 116 -11.43 -1.20 17.33
C ILE A 116 -11.09 -0.26 16.16
N ARG A 117 -11.92 0.77 15.94
CA ARG A 117 -11.81 1.71 14.81
C ARG A 117 -10.58 2.63 14.92
N GLY A 118 -9.99 2.74 16.12
CA GLY A 118 -8.84 3.61 16.39
C GLY A 118 -9.18 5.10 16.24
N ASP A 119 -8.18 5.97 16.38
CA ASP A 119 -8.38 7.41 16.24
C ASP A 119 -8.67 7.80 14.78
N LYS A 120 -9.70 8.64 14.57
CA LYS A 120 -10.14 9.07 13.23
C LYS A 120 -9.04 9.81 12.44
N ASN A 121 -8.13 10.48 13.14
CA ASN A 121 -7.11 11.34 12.52
C ASN A 121 -5.75 10.64 12.34
N VAL A 122 -5.63 9.38 12.78
CA VAL A 122 -4.36 8.64 12.71
C VAL A 122 -4.48 7.54 11.66
N LEU A 123 -3.81 7.75 10.53
CA LEU A 123 -3.56 6.72 9.54
C LEU A 123 -2.24 6.03 9.90
N LYS A 124 -2.29 4.70 10.10
CA LYS A 124 -1.09 3.89 10.30
C LYS A 124 -0.93 2.94 9.13
N VAL A 125 0.27 2.90 8.55
CA VAL A 125 0.61 1.90 7.54
C VAL A 125 1.01 0.61 8.23
N TYR A 126 0.34 -0.49 7.89
CA TYR A 126 0.77 -1.82 8.31
C TYR A 126 1.82 -2.38 7.35
N LYS A 127 1.54 -2.29 6.04
CA LYS A 127 2.39 -2.92 5.02
C LYS A 127 2.24 -2.28 3.66
N ILE A 128 3.35 -2.20 2.93
CA ILE A 128 3.41 -1.77 1.53
C ILE A 128 4.08 -2.88 0.71
N TYR A 129 3.47 -3.27 -0.40
CA TYR A 129 3.97 -4.34 -1.27
C TYR A 129 3.58 -4.08 -2.74
N PRO A 130 4.31 -4.64 -3.72
CA PRO A 130 4.02 -4.43 -5.12
C PRO A 130 2.67 -5.04 -5.52
N VAL A 131 2.00 -4.42 -6.48
CA VAL A 131 0.72 -4.90 -7.02
C VAL A 131 0.90 -6.30 -7.65
N GLY A 132 -0.12 -7.16 -7.49
CA GLY A 132 -0.17 -8.48 -8.11
C GLY A 132 0.12 -9.64 -7.15
N LEU A 133 0.45 -9.37 -5.89
CA LEU A 133 0.60 -10.39 -4.88
C LEU A 133 -0.75 -10.85 -4.31
N THR A 134 -0.86 -12.16 -4.06
CA THR A 134 -2.00 -12.67 -3.29
C THR A 134 -1.95 -12.16 -1.86
N GLN A 135 -3.09 -12.14 -1.20
CA GLN A 135 -3.22 -11.68 0.19
C GLN A 135 -2.27 -12.42 1.15
N ARG A 136 -2.20 -13.75 1.03
CA ARG A 136 -1.34 -14.59 1.88
C ARG A 136 0.13 -14.26 1.64
N GLN A 137 0.52 -14.08 0.38
CA GLN A 137 1.88 -13.67 0.03
C GLN A 137 2.18 -12.27 0.58
N ALA A 138 1.28 -11.32 0.37
CA ALA A 138 1.46 -9.94 0.83
C ALA A 138 1.62 -9.85 2.35
N LEU A 139 0.74 -10.50 3.14
CA LEU A 139 0.76 -10.38 4.59
C LEU A 139 1.84 -11.26 5.26
N TYR A 140 2.02 -12.51 4.81
CA TYR A 140 2.87 -13.48 5.52
C TYR A 140 4.23 -13.75 4.87
N THR A 141 4.35 -13.65 3.55
CA THR A 141 5.55 -14.11 2.84
C THR A 141 6.44 -12.97 2.37
N PHE A 142 5.83 -11.87 1.93
CA PHE A 142 6.51 -10.77 1.28
C PHE A 142 7.10 -9.82 2.32
N SER A 143 8.39 -9.55 2.20
CA SER A 143 9.04 -8.42 2.84
C SER A 143 10.22 -7.99 1.98
N PHE A 144 10.44 -6.69 1.85
CA PHE A 144 11.72 -6.20 1.33
C PHE A 144 12.77 -6.46 2.41
N LYS A 145 13.53 -7.56 2.27
CA LYS A 145 14.56 -7.96 3.24
C LYS A 145 15.67 -6.92 3.42
N THR A 146 15.84 -6.01 2.46
CA THR A 146 16.89 -4.97 2.49
C THR A 146 16.46 -3.74 1.70
N SER A 147 16.92 -2.56 2.11
CA SER A 147 16.70 -1.29 1.40
C SER A 147 17.24 -1.32 -0.04
N THR A 148 18.26 -2.12 -0.31
CA THR A 148 18.81 -2.36 -1.65
C THR A 148 17.81 -3.08 -2.57
N ALA A 149 17.07 -4.06 -2.07
CA ALA A 149 16.06 -4.77 -2.84
C ALA A 149 14.93 -3.83 -3.30
N PHE A 150 14.51 -2.91 -2.44
CA PHE A 150 13.55 -1.87 -2.79
C PHE A 150 14.10 -0.91 -3.86
N LYS A 151 15.32 -0.41 -3.68
CA LYS A 151 16.00 0.46 -4.66
C LYS A 151 16.08 -0.21 -6.04
N SER A 152 16.50 -1.47 -6.09
CA SER A 152 16.59 -2.23 -7.33
C SER A 152 15.22 -2.44 -7.97
N HIS A 153 14.17 -2.69 -7.18
CA HIS A 153 12.80 -2.83 -7.70
C HIS A 153 12.29 -1.54 -8.34
N VAL A 154 12.45 -0.39 -7.68
CA VAL A 154 12.03 0.92 -8.22
C VAL A 154 12.82 1.32 -9.47
N LYS A 155 14.12 0.98 -9.53
CA LYS A 155 14.96 1.27 -10.70
C LYS A 155 14.65 0.36 -11.90
N SER A 156 14.31 -0.90 -11.67
CA SER A 156 14.00 -1.88 -12.73
C SER A 156 12.59 -1.74 -13.30
N ASN A 157 11.64 -1.22 -12.52
CA ASN A 157 10.24 -1.09 -12.91
C ASN A 157 9.87 0.39 -13.10
N PRO A 158 9.80 0.90 -14.35
CA PRO A 158 9.31 2.25 -14.60
C PRO A 158 7.85 2.35 -14.15
N CYS A 159 7.51 3.37 -13.34
CA CYS A 159 6.19 3.53 -12.71
C CYS A 159 5.82 2.35 -11.80
N ALA A 160 6.68 2.05 -10.82
CA ALA A 160 6.40 1.00 -9.84
C ALA A 160 5.04 1.23 -9.15
N LYS A 161 4.23 0.17 -9.08
CA LYS A 161 2.88 0.19 -8.52
C LYS A 161 2.86 -0.60 -7.21
N PHE A 162 2.35 0.00 -6.15
CA PHE A 162 2.26 -0.59 -4.82
C PHE A 162 0.84 -0.57 -4.28
N GLU A 163 0.55 -1.54 -3.43
CA GLU A 163 -0.63 -1.57 -2.57
C GLU A 163 -0.20 -1.32 -1.13
N VAL A 164 -0.97 -0.48 -0.44
CA VAL A 164 -0.82 -0.21 0.99
C VAL A 164 -1.99 -0.81 1.76
N VAL A 165 -1.68 -1.34 2.94
CA VAL A 165 -2.66 -1.78 3.94
C VAL A 165 -2.54 -0.84 5.12
N PHE A 166 -3.62 -0.12 5.42
CA PHE A 166 -3.76 0.71 6.60
C PHE A 166 -4.39 -0.08 7.75
N VAL A 167 -4.10 0.27 8.99
CA VAL A 167 -4.71 -0.31 10.20
C VAL A 167 -5.05 0.70 11.27
#